data_AF-A0A963KQ76-F1
#
_entry.id   AF-A0A963KQ76-F1
#
_cell.length_a   1.000
_cell.length_b   1.000
_cell.length_c   1.000
_cell.angle_alpha   90.00
_cell.angle_beta   90.00
_cell.angle_gamma   90.00
#
_symmetry.space_group_name_H-M   'P 1'
#
loop_
_entity.id
_entity.type
_entity.pdbx_description
1 polymer ?
#
loop_
_entity_poly.entity_id
_entity_poly.type
_entity_poly.pdbx_seq_one_letter_code
_entity_poly.pdbx_strand_id
1 'polypeptide(L)' 'DVTLVTRTGASNFVVMSEADFNSWRETLYLLGSPKNAAHLLDSLRELDAGRGEARELTQPADMDA' A
#
# COMPACT_ATOMS: atom_id res chain seq x y z
N ASP A 1 7.37 15.44 1.18
CA ASP A 1 7.08 16.77 0.58
C ASP A 1 7.07 16.61 -0.92
N VAL A 2 6.11 17.23 -1.61
CA VAL A 2 5.91 17.05 -3.06
C VAL A 2 5.91 18.43 -3.71
N THR A 3 6.84 18.65 -4.64
CA THR A 3 6.97 19.92 -5.36
C THR A 3 6.59 19.73 -6.82
N LEU A 4 5.68 20.56 -7.32
CA LEU A 4 5.39 20.68 -8.74
C LEU A 4 6.40 21.63 -9.38
N VAL A 5 7.12 21.14 -10.38
CA VAL A 5 8.04 21.94 -11.19
C VAL A 5 7.37 22.26 -12.52
N THR A 6 7.13 23.55 -12.75
CA THR A 6 6.53 24.06 -13.99
C THR A 6 7.58 24.53 -14.97
N ARG A 7 7.47 24.16 -16.25
CA ARG A 7 8.41 24.59 -17.30
C ARG A 7 7.69 25.19 -18.50
N THR A 8 8.07 26.41 -18.90
CA THR A 8 7.56 27.04 -20.11
C THR A 8 8.04 26.28 -21.34
N GLY A 9 7.13 25.93 -22.25
CA GLY A 9 7.46 25.24 -23.51
C GLY A 9 7.70 23.73 -23.38
N ALA A 10 7.38 23.11 -22.24
CA ALA A 10 7.44 21.66 -22.06
C ALA A 10 6.49 21.17 -20.96
N SER A 11 6.38 19.85 -20.77
CA SER A 11 5.57 19.26 -19.70
C SER A 11 6.14 19.52 -18.31
N ASN A 12 5.24 19.76 -17.36
CA ASN A 12 5.56 19.86 -15.93
C ASN A 12 5.94 18.49 -15.37
N PHE A 13 6.65 18.48 -14.24
CA PHE A 13 6.98 17.25 -13.51
C PHE A 13 6.88 17.46 -12.01
N VAL A 14 6.82 16.35 -11.29
CA VAL A 14 6.69 16.33 -9.83
C VAL A 14 7.99 15.78 -9.25
N VAL A 15 8.49 16.44 -8.21
CA VAL A 15 9.61 15.97 -7.39
C VAL A 15 9.07 15.56 -6.02
N MET A 16 9.46 14.38 -5.56
CA MET A 16 9.17 13.85 -4.23
C MET A 16 10.31 12.97 -3.76
N SER A 17 10.31 12.58 -2.48
CA SER A 17 11.29 11.60 -2.01
C SER A 17 11.07 10.23 -2.64
N GLU A 18 12.12 9.43 -2.76
CA GLU A 18 12.00 8.05 -3.25
C GLU A 18 11.07 7.22 -2.35
N ALA A 19 11.13 7.44 -1.03
CA ALA A 19 10.27 6.76 -0.06
C ALA A 19 8.78 7.07 -0.31
N ASP A 20 8.43 8.34 -0.56
CA ASP A 20 7.06 8.75 -0.89
C ASP A 20 6.60 8.09 -2.19
N PHE A 21 7.45 8.10 -3.23
CA PHE A 21 7.14 7.46 -4.52
C PHE A 21 6.89 5.95 -4.38
N ASN A 22 7.75 5.25 -3.64
CA ASN A 22 7.61 3.82 -3.42
C ASN A 22 6.34 3.49 -2.61
N SER A 23 6.02 4.28 -1.58
CA SER A 23 4.80 4.12 -0.79
C SER A 23 3.53 4.30 -1.64
N TRP A 24 3.51 5.31 -2.52
CA TRP A 24 2.40 5.53 -3.45
C TRP A 24 2.28 4.38 -4.45
N ARG A 25 3.41 3.94 -5.02
CA ARG A 25 3.42 2.82 -5.96
C ARG A 25 2.88 1.54 -5.33
N GLU A 26 3.28 1.23 -4.10
CA GLU A 26 2.79 0.06 -3.38
C GLU A 26 1.29 0.15 -3.10
N THR A 27 0.81 1.31 -2.67
CA THR A 27 -0.62 1.54 -2.46
C THR A 27 -1.41 1.34 -3.74
N LEU A 28 -0.94 1.88 -4.87
CA LEU A 28 -1.57 1.69 -6.17
C LEU A 28 -1.53 0.21 -6.61
N TYR A 29 -0.44 -0.50 -6.32
CA TYR A 29 -0.32 -1.92 -6.61
C TYR A 29 -1.34 -2.75 -5.82
N LEU A 30 -1.40 -2.56 -4.49
CA LEU A 30 -2.34 -3.25 -3.61
C LEU A 30 -3.79 -2.99 -4.01
N LEU A 31 -4.12 -1.77 -4.40
CA LEU A 31 -5.48 -1.38 -4.79
C LEU A 31 -5.81 -1.63 -6.27
N GLY A 32 -4.84 -2.06 -7.09
CA GLY A 32 -5.02 -2.24 -8.54
C GLY A 32 -5.97 -3.36 -8.94
N SER A 33 -6.19 -4.35 -8.06
CA SER A 33 -7.16 -5.42 -8.28
C SER A 33 -8.41 -5.18 -7.41
N PRO A 34 -9.62 -5.13 -7.99
CA PRO A 34 -10.85 -4.93 -7.23
C PRO A 34 -11.04 -5.97 -6.13
N LYS A 35 -10.63 -7.22 -6.38
CA LYS A 35 -10.70 -8.31 -5.39
C LYS A 35 -9.75 -8.06 -4.21
N ASN A 36 -8.52 -7.64 -4.49
CA ASN A 36 -7.53 -7.37 -3.43
C ASN A 36 -7.90 -6.12 -2.63
N ALA A 37 -8.36 -5.07 -3.31
CA ALA A 37 -8.83 -3.85 -2.67
C ALA A 37 -10.00 -4.11 -1.72
N ALA A 38 -11.01 -4.88 -2.16
CA ALA A 38 -12.14 -5.26 -1.31
C ALA A 38 -11.67 -6.07 -0.09
N HIS A 39 -10.81 -7.06 -0.31
CA HIS A 39 -10.26 -7.88 0.77
C HIS A 39 -9.51 -7.04 1.81
N LEU A 40 -8.60 -6.15 1.39
CA LEU A 40 -7.84 -5.29 2.30
C LEU A 40 -8.75 -4.33 3.08
N LEU A 41 -9.75 -3.73 2.42
CA LEU A 41 -10.70 -2.83 3.08
C LEU A 41 -11.55 -3.56 4.11
N ASP A 42 -11.98 -4.79 3.83
CA ASP A 42 -12.73 -5.60 4.79
C ASP A 42 -11.86 -6.02 5.98
N SER A 43 -10.61 -6.45 5.73
CA SER A 43 -9.64 -6.74 6.80
C SER A 43 -9.36 -5.54 7.70
N LEU A 44 -9.24 -4.33 7.13
CA LEU A 44 -9.10 -3.09 7.91
C LEU A 44 -10.32 -2.83 8.80
N ARG A 45 -11.54 -2.99 8.25
CA ARG A 45 -12.78 -2.83 9.03
C ARG A 45 -12.91 -3.85 10.16
N GLU A 46 -12.45 -5.08 9.94
CA GLU A 46 -12.41 -6.11 10.99
C GLU A 46 -11.45 -5.73 12.10
N LEU A 47 -10.24 -5.29 11.73
CA LEU A 47 -9.24 -4.86 12.70
C LEU A 47 -9.70 -3.64 13.52
N ASP A 48 -10.25 -2.62 12.87
CA ASP A 48 -10.78 -1.41 13.53
C ASP A 48 -11.94 -1.72 14.48
N ALA A 49 -12.72 -2.75 14.17
CA ALA A 49 -13.80 -3.24 15.02
C ALA A 49 -13.33 -4.17 16.14
N GLY A 50 -12.02 -4.35 16.32
CA GLY A 50 -11.43 -5.22 17.35
C GLY A 50 -11.59 -6.72 17.06
N ARG A 51 -11.89 -7.12 15.83
CA ARG A 51 -12.02 -8.53 15.40
C ARG A 51 -10.69 -9.15 14.97
N GLY A 52 -9.59 -8.41 15.07
CA GLY A 52 -8.25 -8.95 14.82
C GLY A 52 -7.84 -9.95 15.91
N GLU A 53 -7.18 -11.03 15.51
CA GLU A 53 -6.65 -12.04 16.42
C GLU A 53 -5.12 -12.00 16.41
N ALA A 54 -4.50 -11.91 17.60
CA ALA A 54 -3.06 -12.07 17.73
C ALA A 54 -2.68 -13.53 17.46
N ARG A 55 -1.70 -13.74 16.59
CA ARG A 55 -1.17 -15.06 16.23
C ARG A 55 0.33 -15.07 16.42
N GLU A 56 0.86 -16.17 16.93
CA GLU A 56 2.30 -16.42 16.96
C GLU A 56 2.82 -16.60 15.53
N LEU A 57 4.03 -16.12 15.26
CA LEU A 57 4.67 -16.28 13.96
C LEU A 57 5.02 -17.75 13.74
N THR A 58 4.36 -18.40 12.79
CA THR A 58 4.73 -19.74 12.33
C THR A 58 6.01 -19.68 11.50
N GLN A 59 6.92 -20.63 11.66
CA GLN A 59 8.06 -20.70 10.76
C GLN A 59 7.62 -21.22 9.39
N PRO A 60 8.27 -20.82 8.29
CA PRO A 60 7.93 -21.31 6.96
C PRO A 60 7.92 -22.84 6.83
N ALA A 61 8.75 -23.54 7.62
CA ALA A 61 8.80 -25.01 7.67
C ALA A 61 7.59 -25.66 8.34
N ASP A 62 6.76 -24.89 9.05
CA ASP A 62 5.58 -25.37 9.77
C ASP A 62 4.30 -25.31 8.90
N MET A 63 4.39 -24.81 7.65
CA MET A 63 3.24 -24.65 6.74
C MET A 63 2.87 -25.91 5.95
N ASP A 64 3.72 -26.95 5.99
CA ASP A 64 3.56 -28.20 5.22
C ASP A 64 3.19 -29.44 6.10
N ALA A 65 2.81 -29.23 7.37
CA ALA A 65 2.44 -30.30 8.31
C ALA A 65 0.92 -30.42 8.53
#